data_AF-A0A1Q9CQ56-F1
#
_entry.id   AF-A0A1Q9CQ56-F1
#
_cell.length_a   1.000
_cell.length_b   1.000
_cell.length_c   1.000
_cell.angle_alpha   90.00
_cell.angle_beta   90.00
_cell.angle_gamma   90.00
#
_symmetry.space_group_name_H-M   'P 1'
#
loop_
_entity.id
_entity.type
_entity.pdbx_description
1 polymer ?
#
loop_
_entity_poly.entity_id
_entity_poly.type
_entity_poly.pdbx_seq_one_letter_code
_entity_poly.pdbx_strand_id
1 'polypeptide(L)'
;MTTDFKIQAMRQHVLAASNVKGRQQQLDRDIGTSCNLLLVILSNPLRQRAMRKLKFHEQKLLKKVNFYDWKSTDNVRESALLQKYQIENREDFTKYHKLAGLVTKVVAKLRKMKASDEDRIKMTEILLDKLYSLALIQNKQSLEDCVDLHTSRFCRRRLPVVLVKMKLCENLPQAITYIKQGEVRIGPDLATNPALHVTREMEDHITWAEGSKMRRHIKEFSNEVDDFDLLGN
;
A
#
# COMPACT_ATOMS: atom_id res chain seq x y z
N MET A 1 52.97 -26.56 34.42
CA MET A 1 52.22 -27.61 33.68
C MET A 1 50.93 -27.13 33.02
N THR A 2 50.61 -25.84 32.97
CA THR A 2 49.30 -25.33 32.45
C THR A 2 49.38 -24.58 31.12
N THR A 3 50.58 -24.27 30.61
CA THR A 3 50.78 -23.55 29.34
C THR A 3 50.82 -24.49 28.12
N ASP A 4 51.40 -25.68 28.25
CA ASP A 4 51.46 -26.66 27.15
C ASP A 4 50.09 -27.23 26.77
N PHE A 5 49.21 -27.47 27.75
CA PHE A 5 47.84 -27.93 27.49
C PHE A 5 47.01 -26.91 26.69
N LYS A 6 47.20 -25.60 26.91
CA LYS A 6 46.50 -24.55 26.14
C LYS A 6 46.99 -24.47 24.70
N ILE A 7 48.29 -24.65 24.46
CA ILE A 7 48.88 -24.65 23.11
C ILE A 7 48.42 -25.88 22.33
N GLN A 8 48.32 -27.03 23.00
CA GLN A 8 47.87 -28.29 22.39
C GLN A 8 46.36 -28.26 22.08
N ALA A 9 45.55 -27.65 22.95
CA ALA A 9 44.13 -27.40 22.69
C ALA A 9 43.90 -26.40 21.55
N MET A 10 44.67 -25.31 21.47
CA MET A 10 44.60 -24.38 20.34
C MET A 10 44.99 -25.04 19.01
N ARG A 11 46.02 -25.90 19.00
CA ARG A 11 46.37 -26.67 17.80
C ARG A 11 45.26 -27.63 17.37
N GLN A 12 44.60 -28.31 18.31
CA GLN A 12 43.45 -29.16 18.00
C GLN A 12 42.26 -28.36 17.46
N HIS A 13 41.98 -27.17 17.99
CA HIS A 13 40.93 -26.29 17.47
C HIS A 13 41.25 -25.73 16.07
N VAL A 14 42.50 -25.38 15.80
CA VAL A 14 42.92 -24.91 14.45
C VAL A 14 42.86 -26.06 13.43
N LEU A 15 43.25 -27.28 13.82
CA LEU A 15 43.10 -28.49 12.98
C LEU A 15 41.63 -28.88 12.76
N ALA A 16 40.75 -28.67 13.74
CA ALA A 16 39.32 -28.87 13.57
C ALA A 16 38.71 -27.83 12.62
N ALA A 17 39.13 -26.56 12.72
CA ALA A 17 38.65 -25.48 11.85
C ALA A 17 39.11 -25.63 10.39
N SER A 18 40.32 -26.14 10.13
CA SER A 18 40.78 -26.45 8.77
C SER A 18 40.06 -27.66 8.17
N ASN A 19 39.72 -28.68 8.97
CA ASN A 19 38.90 -29.82 8.54
C ASN A 19 37.45 -29.42 8.21
N VAL A 20 36.86 -28.46 8.93
CA VAL A 20 35.51 -27.93 8.64
C VAL A 20 35.49 -27.12 7.34
N LYS A 21 36.52 -26.28 7.09
CA LYS A 21 36.66 -25.57 5.81
C LYS A 21 36.88 -26.51 4.62
N GLY A 22 37.64 -27.58 4.81
CA GLY A 22 37.82 -28.63 3.79
C GLY A 22 36.53 -29.40 3.50
N ARG A 23 35.71 -29.69 4.53
CA ARG A 23 34.39 -30.33 4.37
C ARG A 23 33.38 -29.42 3.67
N GLN A 24 33.41 -28.11 3.94
CA GLN A 24 32.55 -27.14 3.28
C GLN A 24 32.90 -27.02 1.79
N GLN A 25 34.19 -26.99 1.44
CA GLN A 25 34.64 -26.97 0.04
C GLN A 25 34.38 -28.29 -0.71
N GLN A 26 34.27 -29.43 -0.02
CA GLN A 26 33.88 -30.70 -0.64
C GLN A 26 32.37 -30.74 -0.91
N LEU A 27 31.54 -30.30 0.07
CA LEU A 27 30.09 -30.17 -0.10
C LEU A 27 29.72 -29.17 -1.21
N ASP A 28 30.43 -28.05 -1.32
CA ASP A 28 30.22 -27.07 -2.40
C ASP A 28 30.61 -27.61 -3.79
N ARG A 29 31.53 -28.59 -3.87
CA ARG A 29 31.89 -29.29 -5.12
C ARG A 29 30.89 -30.40 -5.48
N ASP A 30 30.33 -31.11 -4.49
CA ASP A 30 29.37 -32.19 -4.70
C ASP A 30 27.93 -31.68 -5.03
N ILE A 31 27.59 -30.46 -4.58
CA ILE A 31 26.39 -29.74 -5.03
C ILE A 31 26.52 -29.32 -6.52
N GLY A 32 27.74 -29.02 -6.98
CA GLY A 32 28.02 -28.66 -8.37
C GLY A 32 27.79 -29.77 -9.40
N THR A 33 27.99 -31.04 -9.03
CA THR A 33 27.84 -32.20 -9.93
C THR A 33 26.48 -32.91 -9.82
N SER A 34 25.77 -32.80 -8.69
CA SER A 34 24.42 -33.36 -8.54
C SER A 34 23.29 -32.40 -8.98
N CYS A 35 23.53 -31.08 -8.99
CA CYS A 35 22.55 -30.12 -9.51
C CYS A 35 22.42 -30.15 -11.05
N ASN A 36 23.37 -30.72 -11.79
CA ASN A 36 23.28 -30.78 -13.25
C ASN A 36 22.21 -31.76 -13.76
N LEU A 37 21.81 -32.77 -12.98
CA LEU A 37 20.71 -33.65 -13.38
C LEU A 37 19.33 -33.14 -12.93
N LEU A 38 19.26 -32.36 -11.84
CA LEU A 38 18.03 -31.67 -11.43
C LEU A 38 17.76 -30.39 -12.23
N LEU A 39 18.79 -29.76 -12.83
CA LEU A 39 18.62 -28.62 -13.74
C LEU A 39 18.03 -29.03 -15.10
N VAL A 40 18.17 -30.29 -15.51
CA VAL A 40 17.55 -30.79 -16.76
C VAL A 40 16.03 -31.01 -16.58
N ILE A 41 15.56 -31.35 -15.37
CA ILE A 41 14.12 -31.51 -15.09
C ILE A 41 13.44 -30.16 -14.76
N LEU A 42 14.20 -29.15 -14.34
CA LEU A 42 13.73 -27.76 -14.24
C LEU A 42 13.95 -26.94 -15.51
N SER A 43 14.39 -27.56 -16.60
CA SER A 43 14.35 -27.00 -17.95
C SER A 43 12.94 -27.12 -18.55
N ASN A 44 11.91 -26.75 -17.77
CA ASN A 44 10.57 -26.53 -18.29
C ASN A 44 10.55 -25.12 -18.92
N PRO A 45 10.46 -24.97 -20.26
CA PRO A 45 10.50 -23.67 -20.92
C PRO A 45 9.12 -22.98 -20.87
N LEU A 46 8.43 -23.05 -19.74
CA LEU A 46 7.18 -22.32 -19.50
C LEU A 46 7.39 -21.14 -18.54
N ARG A 47 8.64 -20.72 -18.35
CA ARG A 47 9.00 -19.54 -17.55
C ARG A 47 9.56 -18.47 -18.48
N GLN A 48 8.77 -17.39 -18.64
CA GLN A 48 8.95 -16.20 -19.50
C GLN A 48 8.51 -16.33 -20.97
N ARG A 49 7.19 -16.26 -21.21
CA ARG A 49 6.67 -15.71 -22.47
C ARG A 49 6.69 -14.17 -22.41
N ALA A 50 7.87 -13.58 -22.28
CA ALA A 50 8.04 -12.16 -22.55
C ALA A 50 8.41 -11.99 -24.03
N MET A 51 7.71 -11.13 -24.77
CA MET A 51 8.00 -10.87 -26.18
C MET A 51 9.44 -10.36 -26.34
N ARG A 52 10.22 -10.97 -27.23
CA ARG A 52 11.55 -10.46 -27.58
C ARG A 52 11.47 -9.04 -28.13
N LYS A 53 12.55 -8.27 -28.01
CA LYS A 53 12.65 -6.97 -28.70
C LYS A 53 12.58 -7.17 -30.21
N LEU A 54 11.68 -6.45 -30.86
CA LEU A 54 11.51 -6.47 -32.32
C LEU A 54 12.67 -5.74 -33.00
N LYS A 55 13.10 -6.25 -34.16
CA LYS A 55 14.06 -5.57 -35.04
C LYS A 55 13.41 -4.35 -35.70
N PHE A 56 14.22 -3.42 -36.20
CA PHE A 56 13.73 -2.16 -36.77
C PHE A 56 12.67 -2.35 -37.87
N HIS A 57 12.87 -3.29 -38.80
CA HIS A 57 11.91 -3.58 -39.87
C HIS A 57 10.60 -4.19 -39.33
N GLU A 58 10.69 -5.05 -38.32
CA GLU A 58 9.52 -5.67 -37.67
C GLU A 58 8.70 -4.61 -36.92
N GLN A 59 9.36 -3.70 -36.19
CA GLN A 59 8.70 -2.60 -35.49
C GLN A 59 8.06 -1.59 -36.46
N LYS A 60 8.68 -1.38 -37.64
CA LYS A 60 8.12 -0.52 -38.70
C LYS A 60 6.82 -1.10 -39.29
N LEU A 61 6.70 -2.42 -39.37
CA LEU A 61 5.47 -3.13 -39.77
C LEU A 61 4.45 -3.16 -38.62
N LEU A 62 4.90 -3.46 -37.40
CA LEU A 62 4.07 -3.71 -36.22
C LEU A 62 3.92 -2.49 -35.30
N LYS A 63 3.72 -1.30 -35.86
CA LYS A 63 3.67 -0.04 -35.07
C LYS A 63 2.52 0.02 -34.06
N LYS A 64 1.41 -0.66 -34.34
CA LYS A 64 0.19 -0.65 -33.51
C LYS A 64 0.12 -1.84 -32.53
N VAL A 65 1.06 -2.78 -32.64
CA VAL A 65 1.03 -4.01 -31.84
C VAL A 65 1.76 -3.77 -30.52
N ASN A 66 1.00 -3.68 -29.44
CA ASN A 66 1.50 -3.74 -28.08
C ASN A 66 0.58 -4.70 -27.31
N PHE A 67 1.17 -5.72 -26.67
CA PHE A 67 0.41 -6.71 -25.90
C PHE A 67 0.05 -6.23 -24.49
N TYR A 68 0.76 -5.23 -23.97
CA TYR A 68 0.57 -4.73 -22.61
C TYR A 68 -0.38 -3.53 -22.57
N ASP A 69 -0.24 -2.61 -23.53
CA ASP A 69 -1.02 -1.37 -23.56
C ASP A 69 -2.05 -1.39 -24.68
N TRP A 70 -3.31 -1.65 -24.32
CA TRP A 70 -4.43 -1.56 -25.24
C TRP A 70 -5.14 -0.21 -25.08
N LYS A 71 -5.52 0.44 -26.18
CA LYS A 71 -6.15 1.79 -26.14
C LYS A 71 -7.47 1.83 -25.37
N SER A 72 -8.17 0.71 -25.30
CA SER A 72 -9.46 0.59 -24.62
C SER A 72 -9.32 0.49 -23.09
N THR A 73 -8.13 0.21 -22.57
CA THR A 73 -7.90 -0.06 -21.14
C THR A 73 -6.88 0.91 -20.58
N ASP A 74 -7.28 1.75 -19.62
CA ASP A 74 -6.35 2.59 -18.84
C ASP A 74 -5.67 1.79 -17.72
N ASN A 75 -5.07 0.65 -18.08
CA ASN A 75 -4.58 -0.32 -17.10
C ASN A 75 -3.33 0.17 -16.37
N VAL A 76 -2.44 0.90 -17.05
CA VAL A 76 -1.16 1.35 -16.48
C VAL A 76 -1.39 2.36 -15.37
N ARG A 77 -2.24 3.36 -15.61
CA ARG A 77 -2.55 4.40 -14.62
C ARG A 77 -3.29 3.81 -13.42
N GLU A 78 -4.27 2.96 -13.67
CA GLU A 78 -5.00 2.25 -12.61
C GLU A 78 -4.05 1.40 -11.76
N SER A 79 -3.21 0.57 -12.39
CA SER A 79 -2.26 -0.29 -11.69
C SER A 79 -1.25 0.52 -10.85
N ALA A 80 -0.77 1.65 -11.37
CA ALA A 80 0.10 2.55 -10.62
C ALA A 80 -0.60 3.14 -9.38
N LEU A 81 -1.88 3.49 -9.48
CA LEU A 81 -2.66 3.99 -8.34
C LEU A 81 -2.99 2.89 -7.33
N LEU A 82 -3.33 1.68 -7.79
CA LEU A 82 -3.57 0.52 -6.92
C LEU A 82 -2.32 0.21 -6.09
N GLN A 83 -1.14 0.16 -6.72
CA GLN A 83 0.13 -0.06 -6.03
C GLN A 83 0.47 1.09 -5.08
N LYS A 84 0.30 2.34 -5.52
CA LYS A 84 0.63 3.52 -4.71
C LYS A 84 -0.15 3.58 -3.40
N TYR A 85 -1.43 3.21 -3.40
CA TYR A 85 -2.30 3.27 -2.22
C TYR A 85 -2.62 1.90 -1.61
N GLN A 86 -1.91 0.85 -2.05
CA GLN A 86 -2.11 -0.55 -1.63
C GLN A 86 -3.59 -0.93 -1.56
N ILE A 87 -4.28 -0.75 -2.68
CA ILE A 87 -5.69 -1.14 -2.81
C ILE A 87 -5.73 -2.61 -3.23
N GLU A 88 -6.25 -3.46 -2.35
CA GLU A 88 -6.35 -4.92 -2.59
C GLU A 88 -7.38 -5.23 -3.68
N ASN A 89 -8.57 -4.64 -3.57
CA ASN A 89 -9.67 -4.91 -4.48
C ASN A 89 -9.70 -3.89 -5.63
N ARG A 90 -9.55 -4.38 -6.86
CA ARG A 90 -9.69 -3.56 -8.08
C ARG A 90 -11.09 -2.97 -8.25
N GLU A 91 -12.11 -3.65 -7.75
CA GLU A 91 -13.49 -3.19 -7.79
C GLU A 91 -13.68 -1.85 -7.08
N ASP A 92 -12.99 -1.64 -5.97
CA ASP A 92 -13.12 -0.41 -5.18
C ASP A 92 -12.61 0.79 -5.98
N PHE A 93 -11.50 0.62 -6.70
CA PHE A 93 -11.01 1.65 -7.61
C PHE A 93 -12.02 1.97 -8.71
N THR A 94 -12.64 0.96 -9.31
CA THR A 94 -13.67 1.14 -10.33
C THR A 94 -14.90 1.87 -9.77
N LYS A 95 -15.33 1.56 -8.54
CA LYS A 95 -16.42 2.25 -7.85
C LYS A 95 -16.07 3.72 -7.62
N TYR A 96 -14.87 4.03 -7.13
CA TYR A 96 -14.42 5.42 -6.94
C TYR A 96 -14.33 6.19 -8.26
N HIS A 97 -13.84 5.55 -9.32
CA HIS A 97 -13.77 6.19 -10.64
C HIS A 97 -15.16 6.51 -11.19
N LYS A 98 -16.13 5.60 -11.02
CA LYS A 98 -17.54 5.85 -11.37
C LYS A 98 -18.12 7.00 -10.56
N LEU A 99 -17.90 7.04 -9.24
CA LEU A 99 -18.36 8.13 -8.38
C LEU A 99 -17.81 9.49 -8.80
N ALA A 100 -16.50 9.56 -9.09
CA ALA A 100 -15.88 10.77 -9.62
C ALA A 100 -16.53 11.23 -10.93
N GLY A 101 -16.80 10.28 -11.85
CA GLY A 101 -17.51 10.55 -13.10
C GLY A 101 -18.96 11.02 -12.90
N LEU A 102 -19.65 10.57 -11.85
CA LEU A 102 -20.99 11.06 -11.52
C LEU A 102 -20.95 12.50 -11.01
N VAL A 103 -19.99 12.84 -10.13
CA VAL A 103 -19.81 14.20 -9.63
C VAL A 103 -19.54 15.17 -10.80
N THR A 104 -18.61 14.83 -11.69
CA THR A 104 -18.30 15.69 -12.85
C THR A 104 -19.48 15.84 -13.80
N LYS A 105 -20.31 14.80 -13.99
CA LYS A 105 -21.57 14.89 -14.75
C LYS A 105 -22.57 15.84 -14.09
N VAL A 106 -22.73 15.81 -12.77
CA VAL A 106 -23.61 16.74 -12.04
C VAL A 106 -23.10 18.17 -12.21
N VAL A 107 -21.81 18.40 -12.03
CA VAL A 107 -21.19 19.73 -12.23
C VAL A 107 -21.38 20.22 -13.67
N ALA A 108 -21.21 19.35 -14.67
CA ALA A 108 -21.45 19.70 -16.07
C ALA A 108 -22.92 20.08 -16.35
N LYS A 109 -23.89 19.45 -15.67
CA LYS A 109 -25.30 19.84 -15.75
C LYS A 109 -25.55 21.19 -15.08
N LEU A 110 -24.99 21.41 -13.89
CA LEU A 110 -25.11 22.69 -13.17
C LEU A 110 -24.52 23.87 -13.96
N ARG A 111 -23.42 23.63 -14.68
CA ARG A 111 -22.81 24.64 -15.58
C ARG A 111 -23.68 25.01 -16.78
N LYS A 112 -24.56 24.12 -17.23
CA LYS A 112 -25.49 24.40 -18.35
C LYS A 112 -26.69 25.25 -17.94
N MET A 113 -27.05 25.27 -16.65
CA MET A 113 -28.17 26.05 -16.11
C MET A 113 -27.78 27.52 -15.91
N LYS A 114 -28.75 28.44 -15.86
CA LYS A 114 -28.47 29.87 -15.68
C LYS A 114 -28.05 30.13 -14.23
N ALA A 115 -27.10 31.06 -14.03
CA ALA A 115 -26.54 31.36 -12.71
C ALA A 115 -27.55 31.94 -11.72
N SER A 116 -28.64 32.51 -12.22
CA SER A 116 -29.68 33.15 -11.42
C SER A 116 -30.75 32.18 -10.90
N ASP A 117 -30.76 30.93 -11.37
CA ASP A 117 -31.79 29.97 -11.02
C ASP A 117 -31.59 29.50 -9.57
N GLU A 118 -32.64 29.53 -8.76
CA GLU A 118 -32.59 29.18 -7.33
C GLU A 118 -32.13 27.72 -7.11
N ASP A 119 -32.61 26.80 -7.95
CA ASP A 119 -32.26 25.37 -7.89
C ASP A 119 -30.77 25.14 -8.14
N ARG A 120 -30.16 25.93 -9.03
CA ARG A 120 -28.72 25.84 -9.29
C ARG A 120 -27.94 26.23 -8.04
N ILE A 121 -28.34 27.30 -7.36
CA ILE A 121 -27.67 27.80 -6.15
C ILE A 121 -27.76 26.74 -5.03
N LYS A 122 -28.98 26.26 -4.75
CA LYS A 122 -29.22 25.22 -3.73
C LYS A 122 -28.44 23.94 -4.00
N MET A 123 -28.50 23.42 -5.23
CA MET A 123 -27.81 22.18 -5.59
C MET A 123 -26.28 22.34 -5.56
N THR A 124 -25.76 23.52 -5.92
CA THR A 124 -24.33 23.83 -5.84
C THR A 124 -23.84 23.83 -4.40
N GLU A 125 -24.58 24.48 -3.50
CA GLU A 125 -24.27 24.53 -2.07
C GLU A 125 -24.25 23.12 -1.45
N ILE A 126 -25.30 22.32 -1.68
CA ILE A 126 -25.40 20.95 -1.20
C ILE A 126 -24.24 20.08 -1.71
N LEU A 127 -23.86 20.23 -2.98
CA LEU A 127 -22.77 19.47 -3.58
C LEU A 127 -21.42 19.85 -2.95
N LEU A 128 -21.15 21.15 -2.80
CA LEU A 128 -19.90 21.64 -2.23
C LEU A 128 -19.78 21.27 -0.75
N ASP A 129 -20.86 21.36 0.03
CA ASP A 129 -20.87 20.95 1.42
C ASP A 129 -20.58 19.46 1.59
N LYS A 130 -21.21 18.60 0.78
CA LYS A 130 -20.96 17.15 0.81
C LYS A 130 -19.54 16.81 0.40
N LEU A 131 -18.99 17.44 -0.63
CA LEU A 131 -17.62 17.17 -1.07
C LEU A 131 -16.58 17.70 -0.08
N TYR A 132 -16.90 18.78 0.63
CA TYR A 132 -16.06 19.33 1.69
C TYR A 132 -16.08 18.49 2.96
N SER A 133 -17.24 18.00 3.39
CA SER A 133 -17.36 17.12 4.57
C SER A 133 -16.62 15.79 4.35
N LEU A 134 -16.66 15.25 3.12
CA LEU A 134 -15.85 14.10 2.69
C LEU A 134 -14.36 14.44 2.48
N ALA A 135 -13.96 15.70 2.61
CA ALA A 135 -12.59 16.19 2.42
C ALA A 135 -11.99 15.87 1.03
N LEU A 136 -12.83 15.78 0.00
CA LEU A 136 -12.39 15.66 -1.38
C LEU A 136 -11.96 17.02 -1.95
N ILE A 137 -12.47 18.10 -1.38
CA ILE A 137 -12.18 19.48 -1.74
C ILE A 137 -11.71 20.23 -0.49
N GLN A 138 -10.83 21.23 -0.68
CA GLN A 138 -10.34 22.08 0.41
C GLN A 138 -11.15 23.36 0.57
N ASN A 139 -11.66 23.95 -0.53
CA ASN A 139 -12.39 25.21 -0.52
C ASN A 139 -13.83 25.04 -1.02
N LYS A 140 -14.79 25.70 -0.37
CA LYS A 140 -16.21 25.67 -0.78
C LYS A 140 -16.58 26.77 -1.79
N GLN A 141 -15.66 27.63 -2.18
CA GLN A 141 -15.99 28.86 -2.91
C GLN A 141 -16.21 28.64 -4.41
N SER A 142 -15.52 27.67 -5.03
CA SER A 142 -15.52 27.49 -6.48
C SER A 142 -15.89 26.07 -6.91
N LEU A 143 -16.59 25.98 -8.05
CA LEU A 143 -16.94 24.71 -8.72
C LEU A 143 -15.80 24.15 -9.60
N GLU A 144 -14.67 24.84 -9.67
CA GLU A 144 -13.53 24.45 -10.52
C GLU A 144 -12.87 23.18 -10.00
N ASP A 145 -12.65 23.10 -8.69
CA ASP A 145 -12.08 21.92 -8.03
C ASP A 145 -12.90 20.65 -8.22
N CYS A 146 -14.21 20.79 -8.50
CA CYS A 146 -15.13 19.68 -8.74
C CYS A 146 -15.04 19.12 -10.16
N VAL A 147 -14.55 19.90 -11.13
CA VAL A 147 -14.40 19.44 -12.52
C VAL A 147 -13.25 18.46 -12.65
N ASP A 148 -12.14 18.76 -11.98
CA ASP A 148 -10.93 17.94 -12.01
C ASP A 148 -10.89 16.92 -10.86
N LEU A 149 -12.05 16.39 -10.48
CA LEU A 149 -12.15 15.43 -9.39
C LEU A 149 -11.58 14.08 -9.83
N HIS A 150 -10.33 13.81 -9.48
CA HIS A 150 -9.67 12.53 -9.75
C HIS A 150 -10.00 11.45 -8.71
N THR A 151 -10.02 10.19 -9.15
CA THR A 151 -10.12 8.99 -8.28
C THR A 151 -9.09 9.00 -7.15
N SER A 152 -7.89 9.55 -7.42
CA SER A 152 -6.81 9.68 -6.45
C SER A 152 -7.22 10.44 -5.18
N ARG A 153 -8.17 11.39 -5.25
CA ARG A 153 -8.65 12.11 -4.05
C ARG A 153 -9.39 11.17 -3.11
N PHE A 154 -10.20 10.25 -3.64
CA PHE A 154 -10.85 9.21 -2.84
C PHE A 154 -9.84 8.25 -2.21
N CYS A 155 -8.83 7.82 -2.98
CA CYS A 155 -7.81 6.89 -2.48
C CYS A 155 -7.01 7.49 -1.31
N ARG A 156 -6.74 8.81 -1.33
CA ARG A 156 -6.03 9.52 -0.25
C ARG A 156 -6.82 9.64 1.06
N ARG A 157 -8.15 9.55 0.99
CA ARG A 157 -9.05 9.63 2.16
C ARG A 157 -9.37 8.26 2.77
N ARG A 158 -8.80 7.18 2.24
CA ARG A 158 -8.89 5.86 2.89
C ARG A 158 -8.13 5.87 4.21
N LEU A 159 -8.65 5.17 5.21
CA LEU A 159 -8.09 5.11 6.55
C LEU A 159 -6.56 4.88 6.61
N PRO A 160 -5.96 3.90 5.89
CA PRO A 160 -4.51 3.68 5.96
C PRO A 160 -3.68 4.89 5.50
N VAL A 161 -4.17 5.62 4.49
CA VAL A 161 -3.45 6.79 3.95
C VAL A 161 -3.54 7.97 4.90
N VAL A 162 -4.69 8.13 5.56
CA VAL A 162 -4.90 9.17 6.58
C VAL A 162 -4.01 8.91 7.81
N LEU A 163 -3.88 7.65 8.25
CA LEU A 163 -2.98 7.30 9.36
C LEU A 163 -1.52 7.67 9.08
N VAL A 164 -1.04 7.40 7.87
CA VAL A 164 0.33 7.78 7.45
C VAL A 164 0.48 9.30 7.38
N LYS A 165 -0.56 10.02 6.95
CA LYS A 165 -0.55 11.49 6.92
C LYS A 165 -0.52 12.09 8.33
N MET A 166 -1.24 11.50 9.28
CA MET A 166 -1.26 11.90 10.70
C MET A 166 -0.03 11.43 11.49
N LYS A 167 0.93 10.74 10.85
CA LYS A 167 2.14 10.20 11.47
C LYS A 167 1.89 9.16 12.58
N LEU A 168 0.72 8.52 12.57
CA LEU A 168 0.44 7.34 13.41
C LEU A 168 1.20 6.10 12.90
N CYS A 169 1.47 6.04 11.60
CA CYS A 169 2.24 4.98 10.97
C CYS A 169 3.27 5.58 10.01
N GLU A 170 4.44 4.97 9.90
CA GLU A 170 5.45 5.38 8.93
C GLU A 170 5.12 4.87 7.53
N ASN A 171 4.72 3.60 7.45
CA ASN A 171 4.52 2.88 6.21
C ASN A 171 3.04 2.53 5.99
N LEU A 172 2.62 2.61 4.73
CA LEU A 172 1.27 2.27 4.30
C LEU A 172 0.90 0.78 4.48
N PRO A 173 1.76 -0.22 4.16
CA PRO A 173 1.46 -1.62 4.44
C PRO A 173 1.34 -1.91 5.94
N GLN A 174 2.16 -1.26 6.76
CA GLN A 174 2.09 -1.38 8.22
C GLN A 174 0.76 -0.86 8.78
N ALA A 175 0.28 0.29 8.26
CA ALA A 175 -1.03 0.82 8.61
C ALA A 175 -2.18 -0.16 8.29
N ILE A 176 -2.12 -0.84 7.15
CA ILE A 176 -3.13 -1.87 6.78
C ILE A 176 -3.10 -3.03 7.77
N THR A 177 -1.91 -3.49 8.18
CA THR A 177 -1.75 -4.55 9.17
C THR A 177 -2.37 -4.17 10.52
N TYR A 178 -2.11 -2.96 11.02
CA TYR A 178 -2.69 -2.48 12.29
C TYR A 178 -4.21 -2.34 12.24
N ILE A 179 -4.77 -1.87 11.13
CA ILE A 179 -6.21 -1.80 10.92
C ILE A 179 -6.82 -3.21 10.93
N LYS A 180 -6.22 -4.15 10.19
CA LYS A 180 -6.69 -5.55 10.14
C LYS A 180 -6.62 -6.26 11.48
N GLN A 181 -5.63 -5.92 12.32
CA GLN A 181 -5.50 -6.42 13.69
C GLN A 181 -6.51 -5.81 14.66
N GLY A 182 -7.11 -4.66 14.31
CA GLY A 182 -8.03 -3.95 15.20
C GLY A 182 -7.31 -3.10 16.26
N GLU A 183 -6.14 -2.54 15.93
CA GLU A 183 -5.41 -1.66 16.85
C GLU A 183 -5.90 -0.19 16.77
N VAL A 184 -6.68 0.17 15.73
CA VAL A 184 -7.12 1.54 15.45
C VAL A 184 -8.63 1.68 15.67
N ARG A 185 -9.04 2.75 16.35
CA ARG A 185 -10.45 3.13 16.53
C ARG A 185 -10.73 4.55 16.02
N ILE A 186 -11.98 4.81 15.69
CA ILE A 186 -12.48 6.14 15.31
C ILE A 186 -13.59 6.50 16.29
N GLY A 187 -13.32 7.44 17.19
CA GLY A 187 -14.20 7.71 18.32
C GLY A 187 -14.40 6.46 19.18
N PRO A 188 -15.65 5.99 19.41
CA PRO A 188 -15.91 4.79 20.19
C PRO A 188 -15.73 3.48 19.40
N ASP A 189 -15.84 3.52 18.06
CA ASP A 189 -15.96 2.32 17.24
C ASP A 189 -14.60 1.83 16.74
N LEU A 190 -14.41 0.50 16.75
CA LEU A 190 -13.20 -0.11 16.23
C LEU A 190 -13.22 -0.17 14.69
N ALA A 191 -12.15 0.30 14.05
CA ALA A 191 -12.06 0.32 12.60
C ALA A 191 -11.28 -0.90 12.08
N THR A 192 -11.99 -1.96 11.68
CA THR A 192 -11.38 -3.18 11.12
C THR A 192 -11.18 -3.12 9.61
N ASN A 193 -11.94 -2.28 8.90
CA ASN A 193 -11.92 -2.24 7.43
C ASN A 193 -10.96 -1.17 6.88
N PRO A 194 -9.89 -1.53 6.14
CA PRO A 194 -8.97 -0.57 5.53
C PRO A 194 -9.57 0.22 4.35
N ALA A 195 -10.71 -0.21 3.80
CA ALA A 195 -11.46 0.52 2.78
C ALA A 195 -12.36 1.62 3.36
N LEU A 196 -12.42 1.78 4.68
CA LEU A 196 -13.19 2.84 5.32
C LEU A 196 -12.72 4.23 4.83
N HIS A 197 -13.68 5.05 4.41
CA HIS A 197 -13.43 6.41 3.95
C HIS A 197 -13.59 7.37 5.12
N VAL A 198 -12.54 8.14 5.41
CA VAL A 198 -12.50 9.04 6.57
C VAL A 198 -12.96 10.43 6.16
N THR A 199 -14.05 10.91 6.77
CA THR A 199 -14.54 12.28 6.60
C THR A 199 -13.63 13.28 7.33
N ARG A 200 -13.83 14.58 7.12
CA ARG A 200 -13.03 15.61 7.81
C ARG A 200 -13.23 15.55 9.32
N GLU A 201 -14.46 15.36 9.77
CA GLU A 201 -14.83 15.31 11.20
C GLU A 201 -14.32 14.02 11.86
N MET A 202 -14.37 12.90 11.15
CA MET A 202 -13.87 11.61 11.68
C MET A 202 -12.34 11.60 11.87
N GLU A 203 -11.59 12.43 11.13
CA GLU A 203 -10.11 12.47 11.17
C GLU A 203 -9.60 12.85 12.57
N ASP A 204 -10.28 13.77 13.26
CA ASP A 204 -9.88 14.26 14.59
C ASP A 204 -10.08 13.22 15.70
N HIS A 205 -10.96 12.23 15.48
CA HIS A 205 -11.30 11.20 16.46
C HIS A 205 -10.52 9.90 16.28
N ILE A 206 -9.53 9.87 15.38
CA ILE A 206 -8.71 8.69 15.14
C ILE A 206 -7.70 8.52 16.28
N THR A 207 -7.81 7.41 17.01
CA THR A 207 -6.89 7.07 18.11
C THR A 207 -6.58 5.57 18.12
N TRP A 208 -5.54 5.17 18.86
CA TRP A 208 -5.30 3.76 19.15
C TRP A 208 -6.39 3.21 20.06
N ALA A 209 -6.81 1.96 19.80
CA ALA A 209 -7.79 1.26 20.60
C ALA A 209 -7.30 1.07 22.05
N GLU A 210 -8.25 0.96 22.98
CA GLU A 210 -7.90 0.63 24.38
C GLU A 210 -7.35 -0.80 24.43
N GLY A 211 -6.28 -1.03 25.20
CA GLY A 211 -5.60 -2.34 25.25
C GLY A 211 -4.72 -2.69 24.04
N SER A 212 -4.62 -1.80 23.03
CA SER A 212 -3.76 -2.00 21.87
C SER A 212 -2.27 -2.08 22.27
N LYS A 213 -1.54 -2.99 21.63
CA LYS A 213 -0.10 -3.18 21.88
C LYS A 213 0.67 -1.93 21.48
N MET A 214 0.23 -1.28 20.41
CA MET A 214 0.86 -0.05 19.93
C MET A 214 0.72 1.11 20.92
N ARG A 215 -0.46 1.28 21.52
CA ARG A 215 -0.67 2.32 22.54
C ARG A 215 0.19 2.08 23.77
N ARG A 216 0.29 0.83 24.22
CA ARG A 216 1.17 0.45 25.33
C ARG A 216 2.63 0.79 25.01
N HIS A 217 3.11 0.40 23.83
CA HIS A 217 4.49 0.71 23.42
C HIS A 217 4.77 2.22 23.35
N ILE A 218 3.81 3.02 22.89
CA ILE A 218 3.95 4.49 22.87
C ILE A 218 4.00 5.06 24.30
N LYS A 219 3.13 4.59 25.21
CA LYS A 219 3.16 5.01 26.63
C LYS A 219 4.45 4.59 27.33
N GLU A 220 4.94 3.37 27.06
CA GLU A 220 6.24 2.85 27.55
C GLU A 220 7.39 3.74 27.09
N PHE A 221 7.38 4.14 25.81
CA PHE A 221 8.37 5.06 25.27
C PHE A 221 8.30 6.45 25.92
N SER A 222 7.10 6.94 26.25
CA SER A 222 6.89 8.22 26.92
C SER A 222 7.14 8.18 28.44
N ASN A 223 7.36 6.99 29.02
CA ASN A 223 7.35 6.74 30.48
C ASN A 223 6.06 7.17 31.18
N GLU A 224 4.92 7.12 30.47
CA GLU A 224 3.57 7.46 30.98
C GLU A 224 2.71 6.20 31.17
N VAL A 225 3.36 5.05 31.38
CA VAL A 225 2.66 3.79 31.62
C VAL A 225 2.10 3.82 33.02
N ASP A 226 0.79 3.70 33.10
CA ASP A 226 0.09 3.43 34.35
C ASP A 226 -0.21 1.93 34.44
N ASP A 227 0.21 1.30 35.53
CA ASP A 227 -0.02 -0.12 35.81
C ASP A 227 -1.52 -0.45 35.98
N PHE A 228 -2.37 0.54 36.31
CA PHE A 228 -3.82 0.34 36.36
C PHE A 228 -4.45 0.09 34.99
N ASP A 229 -3.93 0.72 33.94
CA ASP A 229 -4.41 0.54 32.56
C ASP A 229 -4.05 -0.86 32.01
N LEU A 230 -3.08 -1.54 32.61
CA LEU A 230 -2.63 -2.89 32.23
C LEU A 230 -3.54 -4.00 32.78
N LEU A 231 -4.31 -3.73 33.83
CA LEU A 231 -5.17 -4.70 34.52
C LEU A 231 -6.61 -4.77 33.94
N GLY A 232 -6.93 -3.95 32.93
CA GLY A 232 -8.28 -3.78 32.38
C GLY A 232 -8.48 -4.35 30.97
N ASN A 233 -9.48 -5.23 30.87
CA ASN A 233 -10.12 -5.90 29.71
C ASN A 233 -9.37 -7.08 29.04
#